data_AF-A0A846A904-F1
#
_entry.id   AF-A0A846A904-F1
#
_cell.length_a   1.000
_cell.length_b   1.000
_cell.length_c   1.000
_cell.angle_alpha   90.00
_cell.angle_beta   90.00
_cell.angle_gamma   90.00
#
_symmetry.space_group_name_H-M   'P 1'
#
loop_
_entity.id
_entity.type
_entity.pdbx_description
1 polymer ?
#
loop_
_entity_poly.entity_id
_entity_poly.type
_entity_poly.pdbx_seq_one_letter_code
_entity_poly.pdbx_strand_id
1 'polypeptide(L)'
;MTFRRARREVQLTGRGGTDFGPVLAYLEEHRDYDGLIIYTDGYAPCPAPPQNRRTCILWLFVSEAHYRSCDPKLEHLGQGAYLKRSAR
;
A
#
# COMPACT_ATOMS: atom_id res chain seq x y z
N MET A 1 -4.72 36.97 -34.12
CA MET A 1 -4.08 36.52 -32.85
C MET A 1 -5.11 35.73 -32.08
N THR A 2 -5.02 34.40 -32.05
CA THR A 2 -6.03 33.54 -31.38
C THR A 2 -5.38 32.93 -30.15
N PHE A 3 -5.84 33.32 -28.96
CA PHE A 3 -5.30 32.82 -27.69
C PHE A 3 -5.75 31.36 -27.47
N ARG A 4 -4.78 30.48 -27.19
CA ARG A 4 -5.04 29.07 -26.87
C ARG A 4 -5.68 28.98 -25.48
N ARG A 5 -6.84 28.33 -25.38
CA ARG A 5 -7.57 28.14 -24.11
C ARG A 5 -6.70 27.38 -23.11
N ALA A 6 -6.56 27.89 -21.88
CA ALA A 6 -5.75 27.27 -20.84
C ALA A 6 -6.27 25.85 -20.54
N ARG A 7 -5.37 24.85 -20.54
CA ARG A 7 -5.69 23.49 -20.10
C ARG A 7 -6.03 23.55 -18.61
N ARG A 8 -7.28 23.22 -18.27
CA ARG A 8 -7.81 23.25 -16.91
C ARG A 8 -7.25 22.12 -16.03
N GLU A 9 -6.80 21.04 -16.66
CA GLU A 9 -6.37 19.83 -15.98
C GLU A 9 -5.20 19.21 -16.74
N VAL A 10 -4.15 18.86 -16.00
CA VAL A 10 -2.96 18.18 -16.51
C VAL A 10 -2.87 16.87 -15.77
N GLN A 11 -3.15 15.76 -16.47
CA GLN A 11 -2.91 14.43 -15.93
C GLN A 11 -1.40 14.14 -16.02
N LEU A 12 -0.77 14.02 -14.85
CA LEU A 12 0.63 13.64 -14.73
C LEU A 12 0.71 12.11 -14.60
N THR A 13 1.22 11.44 -15.63
CA THR A 13 1.52 10.01 -15.60
C THR A 13 3.00 9.77 -15.28
N GLY A 14 3.35 8.63 -14.68
CA GLY A 14 4.76 8.19 -14.58
C GLY A 14 5.61 8.88 -13.51
N ARG A 15 5.04 9.41 -12.43
CA ARG A 15 5.83 10.03 -11.33
C ARG A 15 6.61 9.02 -10.48
N GLY A 16 6.49 7.72 -10.77
CA GLY A 16 7.01 6.64 -9.91
C GLY A 16 6.23 6.56 -8.59
N GLY A 17 6.54 5.55 -7.80
CA GLY A 17 5.87 5.25 -6.54
C GLY A 17 5.72 3.76 -6.33
N THR A 18 5.40 3.36 -5.11
CA THR A 18 5.11 1.96 -4.78
C THR A 18 3.63 1.70 -4.97
N ASP A 19 3.29 0.63 -5.68
CA ASP A 19 1.93 0.14 -5.88
C ASP A 19 1.81 -1.28 -5.31
N PHE A 20 0.83 -1.50 -4.43
CA PHE A 20 0.55 -2.80 -3.83
C PHE A 20 -0.41 -3.65 -4.69
N GLY A 21 -1.06 -3.07 -5.70
CA GLY A 21 -1.98 -3.78 -6.60
C GLY A 21 -1.38 -5.04 -7.22
N PRO A 22 -0.16 -5.01 -7.79
CA PRO A 22 0.45 -6.20 -8.40
C PRO A 22 0.66 -7.37 -7.43
N VAL A 23 1.08 -7.11 -6.18
CA VAL A 23 1.29 -8.20 -5.21
C VAL A 23 -0.03 -8.79 -4.72
N LEU A 24 -1.08 -7.98 -4.59
CA LEU A 24 -2.41 -8.46 -4.22
C LEU A 24 -3.07 -9.24 -5.37
N ALA A 25 -2.88 -8.80 -6.62
CA ALA A 25 -3.34 -9.54 -7.80
C ALA A 25 -2.69 -10.93 -7.85
N TYR A 26 -1.40 -11.03 -7.54
CA TYR A 26 -0.71 -12.31 -7.45
C TYR A 26 -1.33 -13.21 -6.36
N LEU A 27 -1.68 -12.65 -5.20
CA LEU A 27 -2.33 -13.37 -4.10
C LEU A 27 -3.72 -13.93 -4.47
N GLU A 28 -4.42 -13.28 -5.40
CA GLU A 28 -5.72 -13.75 -5.89
C GLU A 28 -5.59 -14.99 -6.76
N GLU A 29 -4.57 -14.99 -7.63
CA GLU A 29 -4.27 -16.08 -8.56
C GLU A 29 -3.63 -17.28 -7.83
N HIS A 30 -2.87 -17.02 -6.77
CA HIS A 30 -2.12 -18.02 -6.02
C HIS A 30 -2.62 -18.15 -4.58
N ARG A 31 -3.62 -19.02 -4.38
CA ARG A 31 -4.32 -19.22 -3.09
C ARG A 31 -3.67 -20.23 -2.14
N ASP A 32 -2.48 -20.71 -2.50
CA ASP A 32 -1.68 -21.69 -1.76
C ASP A 32 -0.86 -21.07 -0.63
N TYR A 33 -0.78 -19.74 -0.56
CA TYR A 33 -0.08 -19.03 0.51
C TYR A 33 -0.99 -18.75 1.72
N ASP A 34 -0.49 -19.11 2.91
CA ASP A 34 -1.19 -18.84 4.17
C ASP A 34 -1.06 -17.37 4.62
N GLY A 35 0.03 -16.69 4.24
CA GLY A 35 0.25 -15.30 4.63
C GLY A 35 1.14 -14.50 3.69
N LEU A 36 0.99 -13.17 3.77
CA LEU A 36 1.79 -12.16 3.06
C LEU A 36 2.31 -11.14 4.07
N ILE A 37 3.61 -10.82 4.01
CA ILE A 37 4.20 -9.72 4.78
C ILE A 37 4.58 -8.59 3.82
N ILE A 38 4.03 -7.41 4.05
CA ILE A 38 4.39 -6.20 3.30
C ILE A 38 5.21 -5.30 4.22
N TYR A 39 6.49 -5.14 3.90
CA TYR A 39 7.37 -4.20 4.59
C TYR A 39 7.35 -2.83 3.90
N THR A 40 6.88 -1.79 4.59
CA THR A 40 6.61 -0.49 3.97
C THR A 40 6.84 0.68 4.91
N ASP A 41 7.18 1.84 4.34
CA ASP A 41 7.19 3.13 5.03
C ASP A 41 5.80 3.81 5.07
N GLY A 42 4.78 3.21 4.46
CA GLY A 42 3.41 3.70 4.46
C GLY A 42 3.14 4.87 3.49
N TYR A 43 4.07 5.19 2.58
CA TYR A 43 3.90 6.30 1.64
C TYR A 43 3.10 5.95 0.37
N ALA A 44 2.76 4.67 0.20
CA ALA A 44 2.00 4.17 -0.94
C ALA A 44 0.48 4.31 -0.74
N PRO A 45 -0.30 4.45 -1.82
CA PRO A 45 -1.75 4.46 -1.74
C PRO A 45 -2.30 3.14 -1.18
N CYS A 46 -3.39 3.23 -0.41
CA CYS A 46 -4.12 2.05 0.04
C CYS A 46 -4.64 1.29 -1.19
N PRO A 47 -4.35 -0.02 -1.32
CA PRO A 47 -4.84 -0.79 -2.45
C PRO A 47 -6.31 -1.17 -2.24
N ALA A 48 -6.94 -1.66 -3.30
CA ALA A 48 -8.24 -2.29 -3.19
C ALA A 48 -8.13 -3.61 -2.39
N PRO A 49 -9.14 -3.95 -1.57
CA PRO A 49 -9.14 -5.20 -0.83
C PRO A 49 -9.14 -6.43 -1.75
N PRO A 50 -8.31 -7.45 -1.46
CA PRO A 50 -8.38 -8.73 -2.14
C PRO A 50 -9.73 -9.41 -1.86
N GLN A 51 -10.26 -10.13 -2.86
CA GLN A 51 -11.39 -11.04 -2.70
C GLN A 51 -10.98 -12.29 -1.91
N ASN A 52 -9.74 -12.74 -2.07
CA ASN A 52 -9.14 -13.82 -1.30
C ASN A 52 -8.90 -13.35 0.15
N ARG A 53 -9.75 -13.84 1.06
CA ARG A 53 -9.64 -13.60 2.50
C ARG A 53 -8.94 -14.72 3.27
N ARG A 54 -8.48 -15.77 2.59
CA ARG A 54 -7.80 -16.90 3.23
C ARG A 54 -6.39 -16.49 3.66
N THR A 55 -5.71 -15.71 2.82
CA THR A 55 -4.33 -15.32 3.05
C THR A 55 -4.27 -14.11 3.97
N CYS A 56 -3.62 -14.25 5.12
CA CYS A 56 -3.49 -13.19 6.11
C CYS A 56 -2.39 -12.20 5.71
N ILE A 57 -2.72 -10.91 5.65
CA ILE A 57 -1.73 -9.85 5.36
C ILE A 57 -1.21 -9.25 6.67
N LEU A 58 0.11 -9.14 6.80
CA LEU A 58 0.80 -8.40 7.84
C LEU A 58 1.49 -7.16 7.23
N TRP A 59 1.03 -5.99 7.63
CA TRP A 59 1.63 -4.69 7.28
C TRP A 59 2.72 -4.35 8.29
N LEU A 60 3.97 -4.49 7.90
CA LEU A 60 5.13 -4.20 8.74
C LEU A 60 5.69 -2.82 8.40
N PHE A 61 5.55 -1.88 9.33
CA PHE A 61 6.00 -0.51 9.15
C PHE A 61 7.43 -0.29 9.63
N VAL A 62 8.17 0.53 8.89
CA VAL A 62 9.57 0.89 9.22
C VAL A 62 9.66 1.66 10.56
N SER A 63 8.61 2.38 10.95
CA SER A 63 8.59 3.18 12.17
C SER A 63 7.22 3.19 12.83
N GLU A 64 7.19 3.49 14.13
CA GLU A 64 5.95 3.68 14.88
C GLU A 64 5.11 4.84 14.33
N ALA A 65 5.75 5.91 13.86
CA ALA A 65 5.07 7.07 13.31
C ALA A 65 4.26 6.68 12.06
N HIS A 66 4.86 5.91 11.15
CA HIS A 66 4.19 5.44 9.93
C HIS A 66 3.06 4.46 10.25
N TYR A 67 3.28 3.56 11.21
CA TYR A 67 2.25 2.66 11.71
C TYR A 67 1.03 3.44 12.21
N ARG A 68 1.21 4.37 13.14
CA ARG A 68 0.10 5.16 13.71
C ARG A 68 -0.67 5.97 12.67
N SER A 69 -0.02 6.44 11.61
CA SER A 69 -0.67 7.21 10.55
C SER A 69 -1.37 6.36 9.48
N CYS A 70 -0.89 5.15 9.23
CA CYS A 70 -1.31 4.34 8.08
C CYS A 70 -2.11 3.11 8.46
N ASP A 71 -1.89 2.53 9.64
CA ASP A 71 -2.59 1.32 10.13
C ASP A 71 -4.13 1.48 10.13
N PRO A 72 -4.72 2.61 10.59
CA PRO A 72 -6.18 2.76 10.56
C PRO A 72 -6.78 2.73 9.14
N LYS A 73 -5.97 2.97 8.11
CA LYS A 73 -6.42 2.91 6.71
C LYS A 73 -6.32 1.49 6.15
N LEU A 74 -5.51 0.63 6.75
CA LEU A 74 -5.11 -0.68 6.24
C LEU A 74 -5.60 -1.85 7.13
N GLU A 75 -6.15 -1.57 8.32
CA GLU A 75 -6.63 -2.59 9.27
C GLU A 75 -7.68 -3.56 8.68
N HIS A 76 -8.47 -3.08 7.70
CA HIS A 76 -9.47 -3.88 7.00
C HIS A 76 -8.86 -4.87 5.99
N LEU A 77 -7.58 -4.70 5.66
CA LEU A 77 -6.81 -5.55 4.74
C LEU A 77 -5.94 -6.57 5.47
N GLY A 78 -5.58 -6.31 6.72
CA GLY A 78 -4.65 -7.14 7.46
C GLY A 78 -4.23 -6.52 8.78
N GLN A 79 -3.43 -7.25 9.55
CA GLN A 79 -2.89 -6.76 10.82
C GLN A 79 -1.69 -5.85 10.58
N GLY A 80 -1.49 -4.86 11.43
CA GLY A 80 -0.32 -3.97 11.37
C GLY A 80 0.65 -4.20 12.53
N ALA A 81 1.94 -4.03 12.25
CA ALA A 81 3.01 -4.02 13.24
C ALA A 81 4.11 -3.05 12.81
N TYR A 82 5.01 -2.64 13.71
CA TYR A 82 6.15 -1.80 13.36
C TYR A 82 7.45 -2.32 13.95
N LEU A 83 8.55 -1.97 13.29
CA LEU A 83 9.88 -2.25 13.81
C LEU A 83 10.24 -1.26 14.92
N LYS A 84 10.43 -1.80 16.13
CA LYS A 84 11.01 -1.06 17.25
C LYS A 84 12.51 -1.28 17.25
N ARG A 85 13.30 -0.20 17.18
CA ARG A 85 14.76 -0.30 17.32
C ARG A 85 15.09 -0.96 18.66
N SER A 86 15.98 -1.95 18.61
CA SER A 86 16.54 -2.54 19.81
C SER A 86 17.45 -1.51 20.49
N ALA A 87 17.28 -1.33 21.79
CA ALA A 87 18.22 -0.55 22.61
C ALA A 87 19.47 -1.41 22.82
N ARG A 88 20.40 -1.36 21.87
CA ARG A 88 21.77 -1.83 22.03
C ARG A 88 22.72 -0.67 21.80
#